data_AF-A0A166VYC3-F1
#
_entry.id   AF-A0A166VYC3-F1
#
_cell.length_a   1.000
_cell.length_b   1.000
_cell.length_c   1.000
_cell.angle_alpha   90.00
_cell.angle_beta   90.00
_cell.angle_gamma   90.00
#
_symmetry.space_group_name_H-M   'P 1'
#
loop_
_entity.id
_entity.type
_entity.pdbx_description
1 polymer ?
#
loop_
_entity_poly.entity_id
_entity_poly.type
_entity_poly.pdbx_seq_one_letter_code
_entity_poly.pdbx_strand_id
1 'polypeptide(L)'
;MKNNSSLLEWVFQFMGLNGAVELPSNGVFIATLLFVSIIISLLFKANLVKAIELYISSSSRKLQILKDIDDTNCIDENIQAINTESLNEAAFYANTKIRAGVGLREALINFEKKHTKATWYHLKHAKGFIEVDGGDIHIKYGFIHKLFYRACVTLIVLCTLLFAFSGVVASLSFSIDLYFTAQLFGFCLVNLLIVFILIFLIEPIKSALYLEKVITDSKID
;
A
#
# COMPACT_ATOMS: atom_id res chain seq x y z
N MET A 1 12.86 -29.07 -41.07
CA MET A 1 12.21 -28.20 -40.06
C MET A 1 12.88 -28.51 -38.72
N LYS A 2 13.58 -27.55 -38.12
CA LYS A 2 14.27 -27.76 -36.83
C LYS A 2 13.26 -27.65 -35.69
N ASN A 3 13.26 -28.67 -34.85
CA ASN A 3 12.30 -28.91 -33.78
C ASN A 3 12.58 -27.99 -32.59
N ASN A 4 11.59 -27.21 -32.15
CA ASN A 4 11.69 -26.28 -31.00
C ASN A 4 11.34 -26.98 -29.66
N SER A 5 11.83 -28.21 -29.45
CA SER A 5 11.56 -28.99 -28.22
C SER A 5 12.50 -28.68 -27.04
N SER A 6 13.49 -27.80 -27.21
CA SER A 6 14.67 -27.77 -26.33
C SER A 6 14.56 -27.01 -25.02
N LEU A 7 13.51 -26.21 -24.79
CA LEU A 7 13.44 -25.36 -23.57
C LEU A 7 12.61 -26.02 -22.46
N LEU A 8 11.51 -26.69 -22.83
CA LEU A 8 10.67 -27.45 -21.90
C LEU A 8 11.38 -28.72 -21.41
N GLU A 9 12.04 -29.46 -22.31
CA GLU A 9 12.82 -30.65 -21.93
C GLU A 9 13.95 -30.30 -20.94
N TRP A 10 14.59 -29.14 -21.12
CA TRP A 10 15.68 -28.69 -20.25
C TRP A 10 15.18 -28.32 -18.85
N VAL A 11 13.99 -27.71 -18.75
CA VAL A 11 13.36 -27.35 -17.48
C VAL A 11 12.90 -28.60 -16.71
N PHE A 12 12.35 -29.61 -17.39
CA PHE A 12 11.97 -30.89 -16.75
C PHE A 12 13.18 -31.70 -16.27
N GLN A 13 14.29 -31.68 -17.01
CA GLN A 13 15.55 -32.29 -16.57
C GLN A 13 16.15 -31.59 -15.35
N PHE A 14 16.08 -30.25 -15.28
CA PHE A 14 16.61 -29.48 -14.14
C PHE A 14 15.85 -29.75 -12.84
N MET A 15 14.57 -30.13 -12.92
CA MET A 15 13.74 -30.46 -11.76
C MET A 15 13.77 -31.95 -11.35
N GLY A 16 14.58 -32.79 -12.02
CA GLY A 16 14.73 -34.21 -11.68
C GLY A 16 13.50 -35.08 -11.99
N LEU A 17 12.56 -34.57 -12.79
CA LEU A 17 11.33 -35.29 -13.19
C LEU A 17 11.61 -36.13 -14.45
N ASN A 18 12.52 -37.10 -14.34
CA ASN A 18 12.77 -38.07 -15.41
C ASN A 18 11.70 -39.16 -15.39
N GLY A 19 10.61 -38.91 -16.10
CA GLY A 19 9.55 -39.87 -16.35
C GLY A 19 8.44 -39.15 -17.09
N ALA A 20 8.02 -39.69 -18.23
CA ALA A 20 6.93 -39.17 -19.03
C ALA A 20 5.62 -39.20 -18.21
N VAL A 21 5.40 -38.15 -17.44
CA VAL A 21 4.09 -37.84 -16.88
C VAL A 21 3.44 -36.96 -17.94
N GLU A 22 2.53 -37.56 -18.70
CA GLU A 22 1.49 -36.79 -19.39
C GLU A 22 0.71 -36.04 -18.30
N LEU A 23 1.18 -34.85 -17.97
CA LEU A 23 0.46 -33.94 -17.11
C LEU A 23 -0.82 -33.62 -17.87
N PRO A 24 -2.02 -33.92 -17.30
CA PRO A 24 -3.25 -33.41 -17.88
C PRO A 24 -3.08 -31.89 -18.05
N SER A 25 -3.65 -31.30 -19.10
CA SER A 25 -3.52 -29.87 -19.43
C SER A 25 -3.70 -28.93 -18.23
N ASN A 26 -4.45 -29.37 -17.22
CA ASN A 26 -4.66 -28.75 -15.91
C ASN A 26 -3.38 -28.62 -15.06
N GLY A 27 -2.49 -29.61 -15.07
CA GLY A 27 -1.23 -29.62 -14.31
C GLY A 27 -0.20 -28.63 -14.86
N VAL A 28 -0.15 -28.45 -16.19
CA VAL A 28 0.72 -27.46 -16.84
C VAL A 28 0.24 -26.05 -16.52
N PHE A 29 -1.07 -25.81 -16.51
CA PHE A 29 -1.64 -24.50 -16.17
C PHE A 29 -1.37 -24.11 -14.70
N ILE A 30 -1.59 -25.03 -13.76
CA ILE A 30 -1.32 -24.81 -12.33
C ILE A 30 0.18 -24.60 -12.08
N ALA A 31 1.05 -25.38 -12.73
CA ALA A 31 2.50 -25.21 -12.63
C ALA A 31 2.94 -23.84 -13.18
N THR A 32 2.34 -23.39 -14.29
CA THR A 32 2.64 -22.08 -14.89
C THR A 32 2.19 -20.93 -13.97
N LEU A 33 1.01 -21.02 -13.36
CA LEU A 33 0.52 -20.03 -12.39
C LEU A 33 1.40 -19.97 -11.13
N LEU A 34 1.79 -21.13 -10.58
CA LEU A 34 2.72 -21.17 -9.44
C LEU A 34 4.08 -20.59 -9.80
N PHE A 35 4.61 -20.91 -10.97
CA PHE A 35 5.89 -20.40 -11.45
C PHE A 35 5.86 -18.88 -11.67
N VAL A 36 4.80 -18.35 -12.30
CA VAL A 36 4.58 -16.91 -12.47
C VAL A 36 4.41 -16.23 -11.11
N SER A 37 3.66 -16.82 -10.17
CA SER A 37 3.51 -16.30 -8.81
C SER A 37 4.84 -16.26 -8.06
N ILE A 38 5.70 -17.28 -8.19
CA ILE A 38 7.03 -17.33 -7.58
C ILE A 38 7.95 -16.28 -8.21
N ILE A 39 7.94 -16.13 -9.54
CA ILE A 39 8.73 -15.10 -10.23
C ILE A 39 8.29 -13.70 -9.84
N ILE A 40 6.98 -13.42 -9.81
CA ILE A 40 6.44 -12.13 -9.35
C ILE A 40 6.86 -11.88 -7.90
N SER A 41 6.74 -12.89 -7.03
CA SER A 41 7.11 -12.78 -5.62
C SER A 41 8.62 -12.56 -5.42
N LEU A 42 9.47 -13.17 -6.25
CA LEU A 42 10.93 -12.98 -6.24
C LEU A 42 11.34 -11.60 -6.80
N LEU A 43 10.71 -11.16 -7.89
CA LEU A 43 10.94 -9.83 -8.48
C LEU A 43 10.50 -8.72 -7.52
N PHE A 44 9.35 -8.89 -6.85
CA PHE A 44 8.90 -7.96 -5.81
C PHE A 44 9.88 -7.96 -4.62
N LYS A 45 10.29 -9.11 -4.10
CA LYS A 45 11.15 -9.18 -2.92
C LYS A 45 12.56 -8.65 -3.17
N ALA A 46 13.15 -8.89 -4.36
CA ALA A 46 14.52 -8.47 -4.67
C ALA A 46 14.64 -7.00 -5.07
N ASN A 47 13.68 -6.47 -5.86
CA ASN A 47 13.75 -5.08 -6.33
C ASN A 47 13.18 -4.08 -5.31
N LEU A 48 12.10 -4.39 -4.57
CA LEU A 48 11.62 -3.45 -3.55
C LEU A 48 12.60 -3.31 -2.40
N VAL A 49 13.16 -4.41 -1.88
CA VAL A 49 14.08 -4.32 -0.73
C VAL A 49 15.33 -3.51 -1.09
N LYS A 50 15.94 -3.77 -2.26
CA LYS A 50 17.11 -2.99 -2.72
C LYS A 50 16.77 -1.55 -3.08
N ALA A 51 15.63 -1.29 -3.72
CA ALA A 51 15.19 0.08 -4.02
C ALA A 51 14.88 0.87 -2.75
N ILE A 52 14.29 0.21 -1.74
CA ILE A 52 14.03 0.78 -0.41
C ILE A 52 15.36 1.05 0.31
N GLU A 53 16.32 0.14 0.30
CA GLU A 53 17.66 0.34 0.89
C GLU A 53 18.42 1.49 0.22
N LEU A 54 18.40 1.60 -1.11
CA LEU A 54 19.04 2.69 -1.85
C LEU A 54 18.35 4.04 -1.59
N TYR A 55 17.01 4.05 -1.46
CA TYR A 55 16.25 5.25 -1.12
C TYR A 55 16.48 5.70 0.32
N ILE A 56 16.55 4.76 1.26
CA ILE A 56 16.84 5.03 2.67
C ILE A 56 18.28 5.53 2.83
N SER A 57 19.28 4.83 2.27
CA SER A 57 20.70 5.22 2.39
C SER A 57 21.01 6.58 1.77
N SER A 58 20.42 6.92 0.62
CA SER A 58 20.59 8.23 0.00
C SER A 58 19.95 9.37 0.80
N SER A 59 18.79 9.12 1.41
CA SER A 59 18.14 10.09 2.31
C SER A 59 18.93 10.30 3.60
N SER A 60 19.44 9.22 4.21
CA SER A 60 20.28 9.29 5.42
C SER A 60 21.58 10.06 5.16
N ARG A 61 22.23 9.85 4.01
CA ARG A 61 23.46 10.55 3.65
C ARG A 61 23.23 12.05 3.41
N LYS A 62 22.11 12.43 2.79
CA LYS A 62 21.71 13.85 2.66
C LYS A 62 21.47 14.49 4.03
N LEU A 63 20.80 13.77 4.94
CA LEU A 63 20.54 14.23 6.30
C LEU A 63 21.84 14.43 7.09
N GLN A 64 22.80 13.52 6.94
CA GLN A 64 24.09 13.59 7.62
C GLN A 64 24.94 14.76 7.10
N ILE A 65 24.97 14.99 5.79
CA ILE A 65 25.66 16.14 5.19
C ILE A 65 25.05 17.46 5.67
N LEU A 66 23.72 17.57 5.72
CA LEU A 66 23.04 18.77 6.24
C LEU A 66 23.35 19.00 7.72
N LYS A 67 23.45 17.94 8.52
CA LYS A 67 23.80 18.02 9.94
C LYS A 67 25.25 18.45 10.17
N ASP A 68 26.19 17.86 9.42
CA ASP A 68 27.62 18.21 9.51
C ASP A 68 27.87 19.67 9.09
N ILE A 69 27.07 20.20 8.16
CA ILE A 69 27.10 21.59 7.70
C ILE A 69 26.51 22.55 8.76
N ASP A 70 25.45 22.14 9.47
CA ASP A 70 24.84 22.92 10.56
C ASP A 70 25.80 23.02 11.77
N ASP A 71 26.49 21.93 12.10
CA ASP A 71 27.45 21.83 13.21
C ASP A 71 28.73 22.67 12.99
N THR A 72 29.03 23.09 11.76
CA THR A 72 30.29 23.82 11.44
C THR A 72 30.21 25.34 11.57
N ASN A 73 29.08 25.94 11.96
CA ASN A 73 28.90 27.38 12.29
C ASN A 73 29.42 28.42 11.24
N CYS A 74 29.80 27.99 10.04
CA CYS A 74 30.37 28.85 8.98
C CYS A 74 29.30 29.44 8.05
N ILE A 75 28.04 29.45 8.46
CA ILE A 75 26.90 29.79 7.61
C ILE A 75 26.10 30.93 8.23
N ASP A 76 25.70 31.88 7.39
CA ASP A 76 24.82 33.02 7.71
C ASP A 76 23.59 32.55 8.52
N GLU A 77 23.23 33.27 9.59
CA GLU A 77 22.16 32.90 10.53
C GLU A 77 20.83 32.57 9.82
N ASN A 78 20.54 33.24 8.69
CA ASN A 78 19.35 32.97 7.88
C ASN A 78 19.40 31.62 7.17
N ILE A 79 20.58 31.20 6.70
CA ILE A 79 20.76 29.90 6.03
C ILE A 79 20.81 28.78 7.07
N GLN A 80 21.34 29.05 8.27
CA GLN A 80 21.31 28.13 9.40
C GLN A 80 19.86 27.82 9.79
N ALA A 81 19.01 28.84 9.95
CA ALA A 81 17.58 28.66 10.24
C ALA A 81 16.85 27.81 9.17
N ILE A 82 17.15 28.01 7.89
CA ILE A 82 16.58 27.22 6.78
C ILE A 82 17.06 25.75 6.86
N ASN A 83 18.34 25.52 7.15
CA ASN A 83 18.91 24.18 7.26
C ASN A 83 18.35 23.43 8.47
N THR A 84 18.28 24.06 9.64
CA THR A 84 17.69 23.47 10.85
C THR A 84 16.22 23.10 10.63
N GLU A 85 15.44 23.94 9.94
CA GLU A 85 14.05 23.64 9.61
C GLU A 85 13.94 22.42 8.67
N SER A 86 14.77 22.36 7.63
CA SER A 86 14.81 21.24 6.70
C SER A 86 15.22 19.92 7.38
N LEU A 87 16.16 19.98 8.33
CA LEU A 87 16.59 18.85 9.15
C LEU A 87 15.47 18.36 10.06
N ASN A 88 14.78 19.29 10.72
CA ASN A 88 13.64 18.96 11.56
C ASN A 88 12.49 18.36 10.74
N GLU A 89 12.23 18.86 9.53
CA GLU A 89 11.19 18.31 8.64
C GLU A 89 11.57 16.88 8.23
N ALA A 90 12.82 16.66 7.84
CA ALA A 90 13.30 15.36 7.42
C ALA A 90 13.31 14.34 8.58
N ALA A 91 13.69 14.77 9.80
CA ALA A 91 13.62 13.94 11.00
C ALA A 91 12.17 13.57 11.36
N PHE A 92 11.26 14.54 11.28
CA PHE A 92 9.83 14.30 11.51
C PHE A 92 9.26 13.32 10.47
N TYR A 93 9.60 13.50 9.19
CA TYR A 93 9.18 12.60 8.11
C TYR A 93 9.77 11.19 8.28
N ALA A 94 11.00 11.06 8.75
CA ALA A 94 11.62 9.76 8.99
C ALA A 94 10.80 8.92 9.98
N ASN A 95 10.33 9.56 11.06
CA ASN A 95 9.58 8.94 12.16
C ASN A 95 8.09 8.76 11.87
N THR A 96 7.43 9.77 11.30
CA THR A 96 5.96 9.80 11.15
C THR A 96 5.49 9.47 9.73
N LYS A 97 6.39 9.54 8.74
CA LYS A 97 6.07 9.48 7.29
C LYS A 97 5.09 10.57 6.83
N ILE A 98 5.02 11.70 7.55
CA ILE A 98 4.20 12.87 7.22
C ILE A 98 5.13 14.03 6.87
N ARG A 99 4.97 14.63 5.68
CA ARG A 99 5.65 15.91 5.35
C ARG A 99 4.80 17.07 5.84
N ALA A 100 5.33 17.89 6.72
CA ALA A 100 4.59 18.97 7.35
C ALA A 100 5.56 20.10 7.72
N GLY A 101 5.17 21.36 7.49
CA GLY A 101 5.92 22.52 7.99
C GLY A 101 5.80 22.67 9.50
N VAL A 102 6.52 23.63 10.10
CA VAL A 102 6.56 23.88 11.56
C VAL A 102 5.19 23.78 12.24
N GLY A 103 4.23 24.64 11.86
CA GLY A 103 2.95 24.74 12.56
C GLY A 103 2.10 23.46 12.50
N LEU A 104 2.13 22.75 11.38
CA LEU A 104 1.41 21.47 11.25
C LEU A 104 2.09 20.36 12.06
N ARG A 105 3.42 20.35 12.15
CA ARG A 105 4.16 19.37 12.97
C ARG A 105 3.87 19.55 14.45
N GLU A 106 3.92 20.80 14.94
CA GLU A 106 3.61 21.10 16.33
C GLU A 106 2.17 20.73 16.69
N ALA A 107 1.20 21.09 15.83
CA ALA A 107 -0.19 20.70 16.01
C ALA A 107 -0.37 19.17 16.04
N LEU A 108 0.28 18.44 15.13
CA LEU A 108 0.22 16.96 15.09
C LEU A 108 0.84 16.31 16.34
N ILE A 109 1.97 16.83 16.82
CA ILE A 109 2.63 16.32 18.04
C ILE A 109 1.75 16.58 19.26
N ASN A 110 1.20 17.79 19.39
CA ASN A 110 0.32 18.15 20.50
C ASN A 110 -0.98 17.32 20.47
N PHE A 111 -1.50 17.07 19.27
CA PHE A 111 -2.68 16.24 19.08
C PHE A 111 -2.44 14.78 19.46
N GLU A 112 -1.33 14.17 19.05
CA GLU A 112 -0.98 12.78 19.41
C GLU A 112 -0.75 12.63 20.92
N LYS A 113 -0.11 13.63 21.56
CA LYS A 113 0.05 13.68 23.02
C LYS A 113 -1.29 13.78 23.75
N LYS A 114 -2.22 14.61 23.24
CA LYS A 114 -3.56 14.80 23.82
C LYS A 114 -4.48 13.59 23.58
N HIS A 115 -4.31 12.92 22.44
CA HIS A 115 -5.12 11.80 22.00
C HIS A 115 -4.23 10.60 21.66
N THR A 116 -3.75 9.88 22.68
CA THR A 116 -2.85 8.72 22.52
C THR A 116 -3.41 7.59 21.65
N LYS A 117 -4.73 7.54 21.42
CA LYS A 117 -5.39 6.62 20.48
C LYS A 117 -5.21 7.02 19.01
N ALA A 118 -4.88 8.28 18.73
CA ALA A 118 -4.63 8.80 17.40
C ALA A 118 -3.21 8.51 16.93
N THR A 119 -2.96 7.26 16.54
CA THR A 119 -1.63 6.84 16.08
C THR A 119 -1.18 7.60 14.83
N TRP A 120 0.14 7.72 14.64
CA TRP A 120 0.76 8.30 13.45
C TRP A 120 0.28 7.68 12.13
N TYR A 121 -0.14 6.40 12.16
CA TYR A 121 -0.78 5.75 11.02
C TYR A 121 -2.05 6.48 10.58
N HIS A 122 -3.00 6.70 11.50
CA HIS A 122 -4.27 7.36 11.18
C HIS A 122 -4.04 8.82 10.78
N LEU A 123 -3.13 9.54 11.46
CA LEU A 123 -2.78 10.91 11.12
C LEU A 123 -2.17 11.03 9.73
N LYS A 124 -1.31 10.08 9.34
CA LYS A 124 -0.71 10.03 8.01
C LYS A 124 -1.77 9.82 6.93
N HIS A 125 -2.65 8.84 7.12
CA HIS A 125 -3.68 8.51 6.14
C HIS A 125 -4.76 9.60 6.04
N ALA A 126 -5.08 10.27 7.15
CA ALA A 126 -6.05 11.35 7.20
C ALA A 126 -5.48 12.73 6.84
N LYS A 127 -4.18 12.86 6.52
CA LYS A 127 -3.50 14.16 6.32
C LYS A 127 -4.25 15.11 5.39
N GLY A 128 -4.84 14.61 4.30
CA GLY A 128 -5.60 15.43 3.34
C GLY A 128 -6.92 16.01 3.90
N PHE A 129 -7.37 15.52 5.05
CA PHE A 129 -8.57 15.97 5.75
C PHE A 129 -8.26 16.77 7.02
N ILE A 130 -6.98 16.90 7.38
CA ILE A 130 -6.55 17.64 8.57
C ILE A 130 -6.37 19.11 8.20
N GLU A 131 -7.08 19.97 8.92
CA GLU A 131 -6.97 21.42 8.89
C GLU A 131 -6.50 21.89 10.27
N VAL A 132 -5.57 22.85 10.31
CA VAL A 132 -5.05 23.39 11.57
C VAL A 132 -5.58 24.81 11.70
N ASP A 133 -6.34 25.07 12.76
CA ASP A 133 -6.85 26.39 13.08
C ASP A 133 -6.40 26.75 14.50
N GLY A 134 -5.68 27.86 14.65
CA GLY A 134 -5.16 28.31 15.96
C GLY A 134 -4.24 27.32 16.70
N GLY A 135 -3.69 26.31 16.02
CA GLY A 135 -2.89 25.24 16.63
C GLY A 135 -3.67 23.99 17.03
N ASP A 136 -5.00 24.02 16.90
CA ASP A 136 -5.87 22.86 17.08
C ASP A 136 -6.13 22.15 15.74
N ILE A 137 -6.20 20.82 15.79
CA ILE A 137 -6.49 19.98 14.64
C ILE A 137 -7.99 19.80 14.47
N HIS A 138 -8.49 20.23 13.32
CA HIS A 138 -9.84 20.01 12.85
C HIS A 138 -9.83 19.02 11.69
N ILE A 139 -10.80 18.12 11.66
CA ILE A 139 -10.95 17.16 10.56
C ILE A 139 -12.07 17.63 9.66
N LYS A 140 -11.70 18.11 8.48
CA LYS A 140 -12.64 18.58 7.46
C LYS A 140 -13.28 17.39 6.76
N TYR A 141 -14.35 16.89 7.36
CA TYR A 141 -15.06 15.72 6.86
C TYR A 141 -16.49 16.07 6.43
N GLY A 142 -16.63 16.42 5.14
CA GLY A 142 -17.92 16.84 4.54
C GLY A 142 -18.87 15.68 4.18
N PHE A 143 -20.15 16.00 3.94
CA PHE A 143 -21.21 15.06 3.57
C PHE A 143 -20.87 14.21 2.32
N ILE A 144 -20.23 14.82 1.32
CA ILE A 144 -19.83 14.13 0.08
C ILE A 144 -18.88 12.96 0.37
N HIS A 145 -17.94 13.13 1.30
CA HIS A 145 -16.99 12.10 1.68
C HIS A 145 -17.66 10.95 2.46
N LYS A 146 -18.71 11.25 3.25
CA LYS A 146 -19.56 10.23 3.90
C LYS A 146 -20.30 9.39 2.87
N LEU A 147 -20.87 10.03 1.85
CA LEU A 147 -21.58 9.35 0.78
C LEU A 147 -20.63 8.49 -0.06
N PHE A 148 -19.45 9.03 -0.41
CA PHE A 148 -18.42 8.31 -1.14
C PHE A 148 -17.93 7.07 -0.36
N TYR A 149 -17.62 7.23 0.93
CA TYR A 149 -17.25 6.11 1.79
C TYR A 149 -18.31 5.01 1.79
N ARG A 150 -19.59 5.37 1.99
CA ARG A 150 -20.70 4.42 1.96
C ARG A 150 -20.82 3.73 0.61
N ALA A 151 -20.72 4.46 -0.49
CA ALA A 151 -20.77 3.91 -1.84
C ALA A 151 -19.63 2.90 -2.08
N CYS A 152 -18.40 3.24 -1.67
CA CYS A 152 -17.26 2.34 -1.82
C CYS A 152 -17.39 1.09 -0.94
N VAL A 153 -17.89 1.21 0.30
CA VAL A 153 -18.16 0.04 1.16
C VAL A 153 -19.22 -0.87 0.56
N THR A 154 -20.33 -0.31 0.07
CA THR A 154 -21.37 -1.09 -0.64
C THR A 154 -20.81 -1.80 -1.86
N LEU A 155 -19.96 -1.11 -2.64
CA LEU A 155 -19.33 -1.68 -3.82
C LEU A 155 -18.37 -2.81 -3.47
N ILE A 156 -17.58 -2.68 -2.39
CA ILE A 156 -16.73 -3.77 -1.88
C ILE A 156 -17.59 -4.99 -1.53
N VAL A 157 -18.69 -4.80 -0.79
CA VAL A 157 -19.59 -5.90 -0.41
C VAL A 157 -20.16 -6.59 -1.65
N LEU A 158 -20.65 -5.81 -2.62
CA LEU A 158 -21.18 -6.34 -3.87
C LEU A 158 -20.11 -7.12 -4.66
N CYS A 159 -18.91 -6.57 -4.76
CA CYS A 159 -17.76 -7.21 -5.39
C CYS A 159 -17.41 -8.55 -4.72
N THR A 160 -17.36 -8.60 -3.38
CA THR A 160 -17.10 -9.84 -2.63
C THR A 160 -18.20 -10.88 -2.84
N LEU A 161 -19.47 -10.47 -2.88
CA LEU A 161 -20.59 -11.37 -3.17
C LEU A 161 -20.51 -11.94 -4.60
N LEU A 162 -20.20 -11.08 -5.57
CA LEU A 162 -20.02 -11.50 -6.96
C LEU A 162 -18.83 -12.46 -7.11
N PHE A 163 -17.74 -12.23 -6.38
CA PHE A 163 -16.58 -13.13 -6.36
C PHE A 163 -16.91 -14.50 -5.76
N ALA A 164 -17.64 -14.52 -4.64
CA ALA A 164 -18.10 -15.78 -4.03
C ALA A 164 -19.03 -16.55 -4.97
N PHE A 165 -19.97 -15.84 -5.60
CA PHE A 165 -20.89 -16.43 -6.57
C PHE A 165 -20.15 -16.97 -7.80
N SER A 166 -19.23 -16.21 -8.40
CA SER A 166 -18.44 -16.68 -9.55
C SER A 166 -17.54 -17.86 -9.18
N GLY A 167 -17.03 -17.92 -7.95
CA GLY A 167 -16.29 -19.08 -7.44
C GLY A 167 -17.15 -20.35 -7.37
N VAL A 168 -18.41 -20.24 -6.91
CA VAL A 168 -19.36 -21.36 -6.87
C VAL A 168 -19.76 -21.79 -8.29
N VAL A 169 -20.02 -20.85 -9.20
CA VAL A 169 -20.36 -21.19 -10.59
C VAL A 169 -19.16 -21.85 -11.28
N ALA A 170 -17.94 -21.35 -11.06
CA ALA A 170 -16.73 -21.93 -11.62
C ALA A 170 -16.48 -23.36 -11.12
N SER A 171 -16.74 -23.65 -9.84
CA SER A 171 -16.57 -25.01 -9.30
C SER A 171 -17.61 -25.99 -9.86
N LEU A 172 -18.85 -25.53 -10.10
CA LEU A 172 -19.89 -26.34 -10.74
C LEU A 172 -19.65 -26.55 -12.25
N SER A 173 -19.02 -25.59 -12.93
CA SER A 173 -18.75 -25.64 -14.37
C SER A 173 -17.39 -26.24 -14.74
N PHE A 174 -16.56 -26.59 -13.75
CA PHE A 174 -15.19 -27.11 -13.93
C PHE A 174 -15.13 -28.37 -14.81
N SER A 175 -16.23 -29.12 -14.92
CA SER A 175 -16.32 -30.37 -15.70
C SER A 175 -16.92 -30.21 -17.10
N ILE A 176 -17.33 -29.01 -17.53
CA ILE A 176 -18.19 -28.83 -18.70
C ILE A 176 -17.52 -28.00 -19.80
N ASP A 177 -16.89 -26.87 -19.47
CA ASP A 177 -16.30 -25.98 -20.46
C ASP A 177 -15.09 -25.20 -19.90
N LEU A 178 -13.92 -25.46 -20.49
CA LEU A 178 -12.65 -24.82 -20.13
C LEU A 178 -12.65 -23.33 -20.47
N TYR A 179 -13.35 -22.92 -21.54
CA TYR A 179 -13.43 -21.52 -21.97
C TYR A 179 -14.29 -20.70 -21.00
N PHE A 180 -15.44 -21.24 -20.59
CA PHE A 180 -16.30 -20.63 -19.57
C PHE A 180 -15.59 -20.51 -18.22
N THR A 181 -14.85 -21.54 -17.81
CA THR A 181 -14.04 -21.53 -16.59
C THR A 181 -12.95 -20.46 -16.64
N ALA A 182 -12.27 -20.29 -17.77
CA ALA A 182 -11.27 -19.24 -17.97
C ALA A 182 -11.87 -17.82 -17.90
N GLN A 183 -13.06 -17.61 -18.44
CA GLN A 183 -13.78 -16.33 -18.33
C GLN A 183 -14.15 -15.98 -16.88
N LEU A 184 -14.64 -16.96 -16.12
CA LEU A 184 -14.96 -16.78 -14.70
C LEU A 184 -13.71 -16.47 -13.87
N PHE A 185 -12.58 -17.12 -14.17
CA PHE A 185 -11.31 -16.80 -13.53
C PHE A 185 -10.85 -15.36 -13.84
N GLY A 186 -10.97 -14.93 -15.10
CA GLY A 186 -10.71 -13.54 -15.50
C GLY A 186 -11.59 -12.53 -14.75
N PHE A 187 -12.88 -12.83 -14.61
CA PHE A 187 -13.81 -12.01 -13.83
C PHE A 187 -13.41 -11.94 -12.34
N CYS A 188 -13.02 -13.06 -11.74
CA CYS A 188 -12.51 -13.10 -10.37
C CYS A 188 -11.27 -12.20 -10.17
N LEU A 189 -10.32 -12.21 -11.11
CA LEU A 189 -9.12 -11.36 -11.04
C LEU A 189 -9.45 -9.88 -11.16
N VAL A 190 -10.31 -9.50 -12.10
CA VAL A 190 -10.76 -8.10 -12.25
C VAL A 190 -11.48 -7.63 -10.99
N ASN A 191 -12.35 -8.47 -10.43
CA ASN A 191 -13.10 -8.16 -9.22
C ASN A 191 -12.16 -7.97 -8.00
N LEU A 192 -11.15 -8.83 -7.85
CA LEU A 192 -10.14 -8.71 -6.80
C LEU A 192 -9.32 -7.41 -6.96
N LEU A 193 -8.95 -7.04 -8.18
CA LEU A 193 -8.27 -5.78 -8.47
C LEU A 193 -9.14 -4.57 -8.09
N ILE A 194 -10.44 -4.59 -8.42
CA ILE A 194 -11.38 -3.53 -8.05
C ILE A 194 -11.47 -3.40 -6.53
N VAL A 195 -11.64 -4.51 -5.81
CA VAL A 195 -11.70 -4.51 -4.32
C VAL A 195 -10.41 -3.94 -3.74
N PHE A 196 -9.26 -4.37 -4.26
CA PHE A 196 -7.96 -3.85 -3.82
C PHE A 196 -7.89 -2.33 -3.97
N ILE A 197 -8.21 -1.80 -5.16
CA ILE A 197 -8.23 -0.35 -5.43
C ILE A 197 -9.17 0.37 -4.45
N LEU A 198 -10.39 -0.13 -4.26
CA LEU A 198 -11.37 0.49 -3.36
C LEU A 198 -10.91 0.56 -1.91
N ILE A 199 -10.22 -0.48 -1.41
CA ILE A 199 -9.66 -0.47 -0.05
C ILE A 199 -8.67 0.69 0.11
N PHE A 200 -7.76 0.90 -0.87
CA PHE A 200 -6.81 2.02 -0.81
C PHE A 200 -7.50 3.39 -0.92
N LEU A 201 -8.56 3.53 -1.71
CA LEU A 201 -9.31 4.78 -1.79
C LEU A 201 -10.08 5.11 -0.51
N ILE A 202 -10.55 4.09 0.21
CA ILE A 202 -11.32 4.26 1.44
C ILE A 202 -10.42 4.55 2.65
N GLU A 203 -9.19 4.03 2.67
CA GLU A 203 -8.30 4.10 3.85
C GLU A 203 -8.09 5.52 4.42
N PRO A 204 -7.88 6.57 3.60
CA PRO A 204 -7.79 7.95 4.08
C PRO A 204 -9.06 8.42 4.79
N ILE A 205 -10.22 8.08 4.24
CA ILE A 205 -11.53 8.49 4.76
C ILE A 205 -11.86 7.73 6.04
N LYS A 206 -11.57 6.43 6.08
CA LYS A 206 -11.72 5.59 7.27
C LYS A 206 -10.87 6.13 8.43
N SER A 207 -9.64 6.54 8.13
CA SER A 207 -8.73 7.13 9.13
C SER A 207 -9.23 8.48 9.63
N ALA A 208 -9.75 9.33 8.74
CA ALA A 208 -10.35 10.61 9.12
C ALA A 208 -11.58 10.44 10.02
N LEU A 209 -12.48 9.51 9.67
CA LEU A 209 -13.65 9.13 10.48
C LEU A 209 -13.25 8.63 11.88
N TYR A 210 -12.21 7.80 11.95
CA TYR A 210 -11.71 7.29 13.22
C TYR A 210 -11.19 8.42 14.11
N LEU A 211 -10.39 9.33 13.55
CA LEU A 211 -9.86 10.45 14.30
C LEU A 211 -10.97 11.44 14.74
N GLU A 212 -11.99 11.68 13.90
CA GLU A 212 -13.16 12.49 14.27
C GLU A 212 -13.88 11.89 15.48
N LYS A 213 -14.03 10.56 15.50
CA LYS A 213 -14.57 9.83 16.65
C LYS A 213 -13.69 10.01 17.90
N VAL A 214 -12.38 9.87 17.78
CA VAL A 214 -11.44 10.06 18.91
C VAL A 214 -11.54 11.48 19.50
N ILE A 215 -11.67 12.50 18.65
CA ILE A 215 -11.87 13.89 19.08
C ILE A 215 -13.22 14.07 19.78
N THR A 216 -14.28 13.42 19.26
CA THR A 216 -15.62 13.52 19.83
C THR A 216 -15.71 12.82 21.19
N ASP A 217 -15.18 11.60 21.29
CA ASP A 217 -15.20 10.79 22.52
C ASP A 217 -14.40 11.46 23.65
N SER A 218 -13.38 12.26 23.32
CA SER A 218 -12.54 12.97 24.31
C SER A 218 -13.08 14.34 24.75
N LYS A 219 -14.17 14.84 24.15
CA LYS A 219 -14.86 16.06 24.59
C LYS A 219 -16.00 15.79 25.58
N ILE A 220 -16.30 14.51 25.83
CA ILE A 220 -17.42 14.06 26.66
C ILE A 220 -16.97 13.81 28.12
N ASP A 221 -15.65 13.85 28.39
CA ASP A 221 -15.04 13.84 29.72
C ASP A 221 -14.68 15.27 30.18
#